data_AF-A0A7D9I723-F1
#
_entry.id   AF-A0A7D9I723-F1
#
_cell.length_a   1.000
_cell.length_b   1.000
_cell.length_c   1.000
_cell.angle_alpha   90.00
_cell.angle_beta   90.00
_cell.angle_gamma   90.00
#
_symmetry.space_group_name_H-M   'P 1'
#
loop_
_entity.id
_entity.type
_entity.pdbx_description
1 polymer ?
#
loop_
_entity_poly.entity_id
_entity_poly.type
_entity_poly.pdbx_seq_one_letter_code
_entity_poly.pdbx_strand_id
1 'polypeptide(L)'
;MFTREIYDYEQLYSLDVLGVEDRGENDQMQVLAEFRENITRQEDDRYQVSIPWIPGSKLTTTNEQPSRRRLFNVNKKLAKDENLKQEYEKIIDDQLASGVIEKAPRRAVRRASVLHAT
;
A
#
# COMPACT_ATOMS: atom_id res chain seq x y z
N MET A 1 34.68 -18.76 -16.52
CA MET A 1 33.38 -19.41 -16.28
C MET A 1 32.57 -18.54 -15.32
N PHE A 2 32.05 -17.40 -15.78
CA PHE A 2 31.24 -16.49 -14.94
C PHE A 2 30.08 -15.85 -15.69
N THR A 3 30.03 -15.98 -17.02
CA THR A 3 28.97 -15.39 -17.84
C THR A 3 27.67 -16.17 -17.75
N ARG A 4 27.73 -17.51 -17.64
CA ARG A 4 26.54 -18.37 -17.65
C ARG A 4 25.65 -18.21 -16.40
N GLU A 5 26.24 -17.89 -15.24
CA GLU A 5 25.50 -17.73 -13.98
C GLU A 5 24.86 -16.34 -13.84
N ILE A 6 25.44 -15.30 -14.45
CA ILE A 6 24.86 -13.93 -14.44
C ILE A 6 23.58 -13.89 -15.28
N TYR A 7 23.57 -14.55 -16.45
CA TYR A 7 22.37 -14.66 -17.30
C TYR A 7 21.22 -15.40 -16.61
N ASP A 8 21.53 -16.36 -15.74
CA ASP A 8 20.52 -17.14 -14.99
C ASP A 8 19.90 -16.28 -13.86
N TYR A 9 20.71 -15.45 -13.20
CA TYR A 9 20.23 -14.55 -12.15
C TYR A 9 19.34 -13.42 -12.71
N GLU A 10 19.71 -12.82 -13.84
CA GLU A 10 18.88 -11.79 -14.48
C GLU A 10 17.53 -12.35 -14.96
N GLN A 11 17.49 -13.62 -15.38
CA GLN A 11 16.23 -14.28 -15.73
C GLN A 11 15.31 -14.45 -14.52
N LEU A 12 15.83 -14.73 -13.32
CA LEU A 12 15.02 -14.80 -12.09
C LEU A 12 14.31 -13.48 -11.73
N TYR A 13 14.87 -12.33 -12.11
CA TYR A 13 14.27 -11.00 -11.90
C TYR A 13 13.59 -10.44 -13.15
N SER A 14 13.53 -11.22 -14.23
CA SER A 14 12.78 -10.79 -15.41
C SER A 14 11.30 -10.66 -15.03
N LEU A 15 10.66 -9.62 -15.58
CA LEU A 15 9.25 -9.34 -15.33
C LEU A 15 8.37 -10.57 -15.67
N ASP A 16 8.74 -11.30 -16.73
CA ASP A 16 8.13 -12.60 -17.10
C ASP A 16 8.17 -13.64 -15.97
N VAL A 17 9.32 -13.85 -15.33
CA VAL A 17 9.45 -14.84 -14.23
C VAL A 17 8.72 -14.38 -12.97
N LEU A 18 8.67 -13.07 -12.73
CA LEU A 18 7.91 -12.47 -11.63
C LEU A 18 6.39 -12.43 -11.91
N GLY A 19 5.94 -12.87 -13.09
CA GLY A 19 4.53 -12.84 -13.51
C GLY A 19 4.00 -11.41 -13.68
N VAL A 20 4.89 -10.45 -13.94
CA VAL A 20 4.58 -9.05 -14.21
C VAL A 20 4.65 -8.87 -15.72
N GLU A 21 3.51 -8.65 -16.37
CA GLU A 21 3.51 -8.30 -17.79
C GLU A 21 3.90 -6.82 -17.92
N ASP A 22 4.91 -6.52 -18.75
CA ASP A 22 5.23 -5.14 -19.16
C ASP A 22 4.17 -4.61 -20.12
N ARG A 23 3.01 -4.25 -19.56
CA ARG A 23 1.91 -3.60 -20.27
C ARG A 23 2.27 -2.13 -20.41
N GLY A 24 3.13 -1.82 -21.38
CA GLY A 24 3.74 -0.50 -21.56
C GLY A 24 2.80 0.67 -21.25
N GLU A 25 3.18 1.52 -20.30
CA GLU A 25 2.61 2.80 -19.83
C GLU A 25 1.08 3.00 -19.72
N ASN A 26 0.23 2.05 -20.09
CA ASN A 26 -1.19 2.30 -20.28
C ASN A 26 -2.06 1.23 -19.62
N ASP A 27 -2.16 1.32 -18.30
CA ASP A 27 -3.40 0.97 -17.58
C ASP A 27 -3.49 1.54 -16.16
N GLN A 28 -2.54 2.35 -15.69
CA GLN A 28 -2.65 2.99 -14.36
C GLN A 28 -3.90 3.87 -14.25
N MET A 29 -4.31 4.51 -15.35
CA MET A 29 -5.56 5.26 -15.47
C MET A 29 -6.79 4.36 -15.24
N GLN A 30 -6.80 3.17 -15.83
CA GLN A 30 -7.89 2.19 -15.67
C GLN A 30 -7.91 1.64 -14.25
N VAL A 31 -6.76 1.27 -13.70
CA VAL A 31 -6.61 0.82 -12.31
C VAL A 31 -7.09 1.89 -11.32
N LEU A 32 -6.76 3.16 -11.59
CA LEU A 32 -7.22 4.29 -10.78
C LEU A 32 -8.74 4.50 -10.91
N ALA A 33 -9.30 4.36 -12.11
CA ALA A 33 -10.74 4.44 -12.33
C ALA A 33 -11.47 3.32 -11.58
N GLU A 34 -11.03 2.08 -11.72
CA GLU A 34 -11.56 0.92 -11.01
C GLU A 34 -11.46 1.09 -9.49
N PHE A 35 -10.34 1.63 -8.99
CA PHE A 35 -10.17 1.95 -7.57
C PHE A 35 -11.20 2.97 -7.09
N ARG A 36 -11.40 4.06 -7.85
CA ARG A 36 -12.36 5.13 -7.53
C ARG A 36 -13.80 4.64 -7.54
N GLU A 37 -14.14 3.71 -8.42
CA GLU A 37 -15.47 3.12 -8.50
C GLU A 37 -15.73 2.10 -7.38
N ASN A 38 -14.71 1.33 -6.98
CA ASN A 38 -14.85 0.26 -6.01
C ASN A 38 -14.56 0.66 -4.55
N ILE A 39 -14.04 1.87 -4.31
CA ILE A 39 -13.82 2.35 -2.96
C ILE A 39 -15.14 2.76 -2.30
N THR A 40 -15.51 2.04 -1.25
CA THR A 40 -16.70 2.30 -0.45
C THR A 40 -16.30 2.50 1.00
N ARG A 41 -17.04 3.35 1.71
CA ARG A 41 -16.83 3.59 3.13
C ARG A 41 -17.97 2.97 3.92
N GLN A 42 -17.64 2.06 4.83
CA GLN A 42 -18.60 1.35 5.68
C GLN A 42 -19.11 2.26 6.82
N GLU A 43 -20.20 1.85 7.47
CA GLU A 43 -20.86 2.63 8.54
C GLU A 43 -19.95 2.87 9.75
N ASP A 44 -18.93 2.03 9.95
CA ASP A 44 -17.92 2.14 11.00
C ASP A 44 -16.68 2.94 10.57
N ASP A 45 -16.83 3.80 9.56
CA ASP A 45 -15.81 4.69 9.02
C ASP A 45 -14.63 4.00 8.30
N ARG A 46 -14.67 2.69 8.09
CA ARG A 46 -13.61 1.93 7.38
C ARG A 46 -13.78 1.97 5.87
N TYR A 47 -12.66 1.97 5.15
CA TYR A 47 -12.66 1.84 3.69
C TYR A 47 -12.65 0.37 3.28
N GLN A 48 -13.50 0.02 2.33
CA GLN A 48 -13.54 -1.24 1.62
C GLN A 48 -13.22 -0.97 0.15
N VAL A 49 -12.33 -1.76 -0.44
CA VAL A 49 -11.93 -1.62 -1.84
C VAL A 49 -11.66 -3.00 -2.44
N SER A 50 -11.88 -3.14 -3.75
CA SER A 50 -11.44 -4.32 -4.51
C SER A 50 -9.91 -4.33 -4.65
N ILE A 51 -9.32 -5.47 -5.03
CA ILE A 51 -7.87 -5.53 -5.30
C ILE A 51 -7.64 -5.01 -6.73
N PRO A 52 -6.99 -3.84 -6.91
CA PRO A 52 -6.87 -3.22 -8.23
C PRO A 52 -6.00 -4.02 -9.22
N TRP A 53 -5.05 -4.82 -8.72
CA TRP A 53 -4.11 -5.58 -9.55
C TRP A 53 -4.53 -7.04 -9.78
N ILE A 54 -5.70 -7.47 -9.28
CA ILE A 54 -6.24 -8.83 -9.52
C ILE A 54 -7.74 -8.74 -9.86
N PRO A 55 -8.10 -8.59 -11.15
CA PRO A 55 -9.48 -8.51 -11.58
C PRO A 55 -10.31 -9.73 -11.14
N GLY A 56 -11.54 -9.50 -10.69
CA GLY A 56 -12.46 -10.57 -10.29
C GLY A 56 -12.12 -11.31 -8.99
N SER A 57 -11.02 -10.95 -8.32
CA SER A 57 -10.67 -11.57 -7.06
C SER A 57 -11.56 -11.09 -5.91
N LYS A 58 -12.07 -12.04 -5.14
CA LYS A 58 -12.81 -11.79 -3.91
C LYS A 58 -11.99 -12.36 -2.76
N LEU A 59 -11.56 -11.48 -1.86
CA LEU A 59 -10.97 -11.94 -0.60
C LEU A 59 -12.07 -12.58 0.24
N THR A 60 -11.85 -13.81 0.66
CA THR A 60 -12.76 -14.53 1.58
C THR A 60 -12.69 -14.00 3.01
N THR A 61 -11.62 -13.27 3.34
CA THR A 61 -11.39 -12.68 4.67
C THR A 61 -10.87 -11.26 4.55
N THR A 62 -11.19 -10.42 5.54
CA THR A 62 -10.70 -9.03 5.59
C THR A 62 -9.26 -8.99 6.12
N ASN A 63 -8.49 -7.97 5.73
CA ASN A 63 -7.12 -7.81 6.25
C ASN A 63 -7.09 -7.33 7.71
N GLU A 64 -8.24 -7.02 8.32
CA GLU A 64 -8.33 -6.26 9.55
C GLU A 64 -7.56 -6.92 10.71
N GLN A 65 -7.87 -8.18 11.02
CA GLN A 65 -7.25 -8.89 12.13
C GLN A 65 -5.72 -9.05 11.93
N PRO A 66 -5.25 -9.49 10.76
CA PRO A 66 -3.82 -9.47 10.44
C PRO A 66 -3.18 -8.08 10.63
N SER A 67 -3.81 -7.02 10.15
CA SER A 67 -3.27 -5.64 10.24
C SER A 67 -3.20 -5.14 11.68
N ARG A 68 -4.23 -5.40 12.49
CA ARG A 68 -4.23 -5.11 13.93
C ARG A 68 -3.08 -5.82 14.65
N ARG A 69 -2.85 -7.10 14.32
CA ARG A 69 -1.78 -7.89 14.94
C ARG A 69 -0.39 -7.39 14.53
N ARG A 70 -0.20 -7.00 13.27
CA ARG A 70 1.05 -6.35 12.81
C ARG A 70 1.30 -5.05 13.57
N LEU A 71 0.30 -4.18 13.69
CA LEU A 71 0.41 -2.93 14.44
C LEU A 71 0.80 -3.17 15.91
N PHE A 72 0.13 -4.11 16.57
CA PHE A 72 0.46 -4.48 17.95
C PHE A 72 1.91 -4.93 18.10
N ASN A 73 2.38 -5.79 17.19
CA ASN A 73 3.75 -6.30 17.22
C ASN A 73 4.78 -5.18 16.96
N VAL A 74 4.50 -4.27 16.02
CA VAL A 74 5.35 -3.10 15.75
C VAL A 74 5.46 -2.23 17.00
N ASN A 75 4.34 -1.88 17.63
CA ASN A 75 4.34 -1.09 18.87
C ASN A 75 5.14 -1.77 19.98
N LYS A 76 4.99 -3.09 20.13
CA LYS A 76 5.77 -3.87 21.11
C LYS A 76 7.27 -3.85 20.81
N LYS A 77 7.67 -3.82 19.54
CA LYS A 77 9.09 -3.75 19.14
C LYS A 77 9.66 -2.37 19.42
N LEU A 78 8.95 -1.31 19.02
CA LEU A 78 9.35 0.08 19.23
C LEU A 78 9.45 0.44 20.73
N ALA A 79 8.55 -0.08 21.57
CA ALA A 79 8.60 0.15 23.00
C ALA A 79 9.80 -0.49 23.71
N LYS A 80 10.50 -1.44 23.06
CA LYS A 80 11.67 -2.13 23.63
C LYS A 80 13.00 -1.53 23.17
N ASP A 81 12.99 -0.78 22.07
CA ASP A 81 14.19 -0.31 21.39
C ASP A 81 14.00 1.17 21.04
N GLU A 82 14.54 2.05 21.89
CA GLU A 82 14.43 3.50 21.73
C GLU A 82 15.17 4.01 20.50
N ASN A 83 16.29 3.37 20.09
CA ASN A 83 17.00 3.78 18.88
C ASN A 83 16.14 3.50 17.64
N LEU A 84 15.57 2.29 17.56
CA LEU A 84 14.67 1.94 16.46
C LEU A 84 13.44 2.85 16.43
N LYS A 85 12.91 3.21 17.60
CA LYS A 85 11.78 4.14 17.70
C LYS A 85 12.12 5.53 17.17
N GLN A 86 13.28 6.08 17.52
CA GLN A 86 13.73 7.38 17.01
C GLN A 86 13.93 7.36 15.49
N GLU A 87 14.52 6.31 14.94
CA GLU A 87 14.64 6.15 13.49
C GLU A 87 13.26 6.08 12.80
N TYR A 88 12.31 5.37 13.41
CA TYR A 88 10.95 5.26 12.89
C TYR A 88 10.22 6.61 12.90
N GLU A 89 10.32 7.36 14.00
CA GLU A 89 9.74 8.70 14.14
C GLU A 89 10.33 9.66 13.11
N LYS A 90 11.66 9.61 12.88
CA LYS A 90 12.32 10.42 11.86
C LYS A 90 11.75 10.18 10.46
N ILE A 91 11.56 8.91 10.06
CA ILE A 91 11.00 8.57 8.75
C ILE A 91 9.56 9.11 8.61
N ILE A 92 8.76 9.01 9.68
CA ILE A 92 7.39 9.55 9.68
C ILE A 92 7.43 11.08 9.49
N ASP A 93 8.31 11.78 10.20
CA ASP A 93 8.45 13.23 10.08
C ASP A 93 8.94 13.66 8.69
N ASP A 94 9.90 12.94 8.10
CA ASP A 94 10.41 13.19 6.75
C ASP A 94 9.30 13.00 5.69
N GLN A 95 8.48 11.94 5.84
CA GLN A 95 7.33 11.69 4.96
C GLN A 95 6.23 12.75 5.13
N LEU A 96 6.03 13.23 6.36
CA LEU A 96 5.08 14.31 6.64
C LEU A 96 5.55 15.63 6.02
N ALA A 97 6.85 15.94 6.13
CA ALA A 97 7.45 17.14 5.56
C ALA A 97 7.45 17.14 4.02
N SER A 98 7.64 15.96 3.40
CA SER A 98 7.57 15.80 1.94
C SER A 98 6.14 15.72 1.40
N GLY A 99 5.12 15.71 2.27
CA GLY A 99 3.72 15.64 1.86
C GLY A 99 3.27 14.26 1.36
N VAL A 100 4.06 13.22 1.60
CA VAL A 100 3.69 11.82 1.29
C VAL A 100 2.57 11.36 2.22
N ILE A 101 2.58 11.82 3.47
CA ILE A 101 1.54 11.51 4.46
C ILE A 101 0.95 12.79 5.06
N GLU A 102 -0.26 12.68 5.60
CA GLU A 102 -0.93 13.75 6.34
C GLU A 102 -1.49 13.23 7.67
N LYS A 103 -1.65 14.13 8.65
CA LYS A 103 -2.29 13.76 9.92
C LYS A 103 -3.77 13.49 9.69
N ALA A 104 -4.19 12.26 9.99
CA ALA A 104 -5.60 11.90 9.95
C ALA A 104 -6.42 12.83 10.88
N PRO A 105 -7.60 13.29 10.45
CA PRO A 105 -8.41 14.19 11.24
C PRO A 105 -8.90 13.50 12.53
N ARG A 106 -8.93 14.25 13.64
CA ARG A 106 -9.34 13.75 14.97
C ARG A 106 -10.76 13.17 15.01
N ARG A 107 -11.60 13.61 14.09
CA ARG A 107 -12.92 13.05 13.83
C ARG A 107 -12.88 12.59 12.39
N ALA A 108 -13.38 11.39 12.11
CA ALA A 108 -13.78 11.00 10.76
C ALA A 108 -14.64 12.13 10.19
N VAL A 109 -14.04 12.99 9.36
CA VAL A 109 -14.78 14.11 8.81
C VAL A 109 -15.68 13.49 7.76
N ARG A 110 -17.00 13.64 7.93
CA ARG A 110 -17.99 13.45 6.87
C ARG A 110 -17.73 14.52 5.81
N ARG A 111 -16.64 14.40 5.04
CA ARG A 111 -16.49 15.15 3.80
C ARG A 111 -17.19 14.34 2.74
N ALA A 112 -18.39 14.79 2.37
CA ALA A 112 -18.99 14.42 1.12
C ALA A 112 -17.94 14.62 0.03
N SER A 113 -17.76 13.58 -0.78
CA SER A 113 -16.83 13.50 -1.89
C SER A 113 -16.95 14.76 -2.74
N VAL A 114 -15.93 15.61 -2.70
CA VAL A 114 -15.64 16.54 -3.79
C VAL A 114 -14.12 16.69 -3.87
N LEU A 115 -13.47 15.70 -4.50
CA LEU A 115 -12.11 15.89 -5.00
C LEU A 115 -12.24 16.62 -6.34
N HIS A 116 -12.09 17.95 -6.32
CA HIS A 116 -11.63 18.67 -7.51
C HIS A 116 -10.13 18.38 -7.64
N ALA A 117 -9.76 17.65 -8.69
CA ALA A 117 -8.38 17.62 -9.16
C ALA A 117 -8.31 18.55 -10.37
N THR A 118 -7.51 19.62 -10.24
CA THR A 118 -6.96 20.37 -11.37
C THR A 118 -5.68 19.70 -11.83
#